data_AF-A0A7S4AQ59-F1
#
_entry.id   AF-A0A7S4AQ59-F1
#
_cell.length_a   1.000
_cell.length_b   1.000
_cell.length_c   1.000
_cell.angle_alpha   90.00
_cell.angle_beta   90.00
_cell.angle_gamma   90.00
#
_symmetry.space_group_name_H-M   'P 1'
#
loop_
_entity.id
_entity.type
_entity.pdbx_description
1 polymer ?
#
loop_
_entity_poly.entity_id
_entity_poly.type
_entity_poly.pdbx_seq_one_letter_code
_entity_poly.pdbx_strand_id
1 'polypeptide(L)'
;MVDTTVSHPTVEVTVTKNVVKASKLMSRQEVAKYADTDSLCLIIIGDNVYDCTRWQKNHPGGHLTVRALCGKDATDPFNGTHPRWVKERMLSKFFYAKLDPDKRGTLPTDTNTKVTKDDEATLAFRVLTKNMEEAGLFETDYTFYYKKLAIYACLFLVILGGVLLSKNVMVHAFSGILLGIWWQQLAFIGHDLCHNSVTHNRIHDSCIGLFLGNFCTGIGIGWWKRSHNVHHIVTNSCTHDADIQHLPIFAIDPILVTTKLFSTFANMYMPLSDITHVLVKYQQWLYYPVMAFARFNLYVQSLNHALRLSYYRTAGDVIWRQNLQIASLAGFWTWLLALTFSLPTWESRVLFFFPAHMVTGMLHVQITVSHWPMETYTGVTYDNSSNGFLRTQLSTTMDIDCPTFMDWFHGGLQFQVVHHLWPGLPRHNLRQVRGILESFCKKHELVYHHAGFFKANCMVLDTLKQTAKSTKDFSELFHESANLMG
;
A
#
# COMPACT_ATOMS: atom_id res chain seq x y z
N MET A 1 -10.91 64.65 42.29
CA MET A 1 -11.21 63.26 41.90
C MET A 1 -11.52 63.28 40.43
N VAL A 2 -10.58 62.83 39.61
CA VAL A 2 -10.64 62.86 38.15
C VAL A 2 -11.26 61.54 37.71
N ASP A 3 -12.42 61.62 37.07
CA ASP A 3 -13.17 60.47 36.56
C ASP A 3 -12.63 60.11 35.18
N THR A 4 -11.91 58.99 35.09
CA THR A 4 -11.32 58.49 33.84
C THR A 4 -12.28 57.53 33.15
N THR A 5 -13.17 58.06 32.32
CA THR A 5 -13.94 57.25 31.36
C THR A 5 -13.15 57.12 30.05
N VAL A 6 -12.47 55.99 29.87
CA VAL A 6 -11.81 55.62 28.61
C VAL A 6 -12.87 55.09 27.65
N SER A 7 -13.00 55.71 26.48
CA SER A 7 -13.85 55.24 25.39
C SER A 7 -13.19 54.05 24.68
N HIS A 8 -13.90 52.92 24.60
CA HIS A 8 -13.50 51.80 23.75
C HIS A 8 -13.95 52.05 22.30
N PRO A 9 -13.09 51.87 21.29
CA PRO A 9 -13.51 51.90 19.90
C PRO A 9 -14.34 50.64 19.61
N THR A 10 -15.57 50.81 19.14
CA THR A 10 -16.35 49.76 18.50
C THR A 10 -15.63 49.35 17.21
N VAL A 11 -14.98 48.20 17.23
CA VAL A 11 -14.51 47.52 16.02
C VAL A 11 -15.75 47.02 15.30
N GLU A 12 -16.16 47.70 14.23
CA GLU A 12 -17.06 47.12 13.25
C GLU A 12 -16.40 45.86 12.69
N VAL A 13 -16.91 44.70 13.12
CA VAL A 13 -16.58 43.44 12.49
C VAL A 13 -17.25 43.47 11.12
N THR A 14 -16.48 43.86 10.10
CA THR A 14 -16.86 43.66 8.70
C THR A 14 -16.97 42.16 8.48
N VAL A 15 -18.18 41.64 8.65
CA VAL A 15 -18.55 40.30 8.18
C VAL A 15 -18.33 40.33 6.68
N THR A 16 -17.19 39.81 6.25
CA THR A 16 -16.96 39.48 4.85
C THR A 16 -18.03 38.48 4.49
N LYS A 17 -19.09 38.96 3.84
CA LYS A 17 -20.06 38.12 3.16
C LYS A 17 -19.25 37.30 2.16
N ASN A 18 -18.93 36.07 2.54
CA ASN A 18 -18.51 35.05 1.60
C ASN A 18 -19.59 35.04 0.53
N VAL A 19 -19.25 35.59 -0.64
CA VAL A 19 -20.08 35.47 -1.84
C VAL A 19 -20.12 33.97 -2.12
N VAL A 20 -21.21 33.34 -1.68
CA VAL A 20 -21.57 31.99 -2.07
C VAL A 20 -21.74 32.07 -3.58
N LYS A 21 -20.68 31.77 -4.34
CA LYS A 21 -20.80 31.41 -5.75
C LYS A 21 -21.95 30.40 -5.80
N ALA A 22 -23.01 30.71 -6.54
CA ALA A 22 -24.13 29.80 -6.76
C ALA A 22 -23.55 28.40 -6.96
N SER A 23 -23.76 27.51 -5.98
CA SER A 23 -23.01 26.27 -5.93
C SER A 23 -23.42 25.45 -7.13
N LYS A 24 -22.53 25.32 -8.11
CA LYS A 24 -22.68 24.41 -9.24
C LYS A 24 -23.17 23.08 -8.69
N LEU A 25 -24.31 22.59 -9.18
CA LEU A 25 -24.84 21.28 -8.84
C LEU A 25 -24.39 20.29 -9.89
N MET A 26 -24.04 19.08 -9.47
CA MET A 26 -23.67 17.97 -10.35
C MET A 26 -24.28 16.67 -9.84
N SER A 27 -24.78 15.85 -10.75
CA SER A 27 -25.12 14.46 -10.48
C SER A 27 -23.87 13.57 -10.46
N ARG A 28 -23.97 12.39 -9.83
CA ARG A 28 -22.90 11.37 -9.87
C ARG A 28 -22.54 10.96 -11.31
N GLN A 29 -23.55 10.86 -12.18
CA GLN A 29 -23.39 10.51 -13.59
C GLN A 29 -22.61 11.58 -14.36
N GLU A 30 -22.77 12.86 -14.04
CA GLU A 30 -21.97 13.93 -14.64
C GLU A 30 -20.52 13.89 -14.17
N VAL A 31 -20.27 13.54 -12.91
CA VAL A 31 -18.91 13.36 -12.38
C VAL A 31 -18.24 12.15 -13.04
N ALA A 32 -18.95 11.04 -13.19
CA ALA A 32 -18.43 9.80 -13.80
C ALA A 32 -17.92 9.98 -15.23
N LYS A 33 -18.46 10.94 -16.00
CA LYS A 33 -17.97 11.26 -17.36
C LYS A 33 -16.51 11.73 -17.40
N TYR A 34 -15.95 12.14 -16.26
CA TYR A 34 -14.56 12.57 -16.15
C TYR A 34 -13.60 11.42 -15.77
N ALA A 35 -14.09 10.20 -15.55
CA ALA A 35 -13.27 9.07 -15.12
C ALA A 35 -12.03 8.84 -16.01
N ASP A 36 -12.19 8.93 -17.33
CA ASP A 36 -11.12 8.64 -18.29
C ASP A 36 -10.53 9.89 -18.96
N THR A 37 -10.99 11.09 -18.60
CA THR A 37 -10.54 12.32 -19.28
C THR A 37 -9.27 12.89 -18.67
N ASP A 38 -8.33 13.34 -19.51
CA ASP A 38 -7.12 14.05 -19.03
C ASP A 38 -7.35 15.55 -18.78
N SER A 39 -8.55 16.05 -19.08
CA SER A 39 -8.89 17.47 -18.94
C SER A 39 -9.24 17.88 -17.51
N LEU A 40 -9.93 17.02 -16.76
CA LEU A 40 -10.45 17.28 -15.42
C LEU A 40 -10.43 16.00 -14.59
N CYS A 41 -9.97 16.10 -13.34
CA CYS A 41 -10.02 15.05 -12.34
C CYS A 41 -10.97 15.46 -11.21
N LEU A 42 -12.24 15.05 -11.32
CA LEU A 42 -13.26 15.33 -10.32
C LEU A 42 -13.51 14.12 -9.42
N ILE A 43 -13.56 14.32 -8.11
CA ILE A 43 -13.85 13.25 -7.13
C ILE A 43 -14.98 13.68 -6.20
N ILE A 44 -15.79 12.73 -5.73
CA ILE A 44 -16.85 12.96 -4.75
C ILE A 44 -16.33 12.60 -3.35
N ILE A 45 -16.53 13.50 -2.38
CA ILE A 45 -16.32 13.23 -0.95
C ILE A 45 -17.53 13.79 -0.18
N GLY A 46 -18.32 12.89 0.41
CA GLY A 46 -19.60 13.22 1.02
C GLY A 46 -20.58 13.80 -0.01
N ASP A 47 -21.16 14.96 0.30
CA ASP A 47 -22.12 15.64 -0.57
C ASP A 47 -21.46 16.65 -1.54
N ASN A 48 -20.12 16.65 -1.64
CA ASN A 48 -19.38 17.64 -2.41
C ASN A 48 -18.49 16.99 -3.48
N VAL A 49 -18.26 17.73 -4.57
CA VAL A 49 -17.36 17.39 -5.66
C VAL A 49 -16.13 18.29 -5.59
N TYR A 50 -14.95 17.70 -5.77
CA TYR A 50 -13.66 18.37 -5.66
C TYR A 50 -12.85 18.23 -6.95
N ASP A 51 -12.19 19.31 -7.37
CA ASP A 51 -11.28 19.34 -8.51
C ASP A 51 -9.83 19.10 -8.06
N CYS A 52 -9.31 17.92 -8.41
CA CYS A 52 -7.95 17.50 -8.09
C CYS A 52 -6.99 17.59 -9.29
N THR A 53 -7.43 18.12 -10.44
CA THR A 53 -6.72 18.07 -11.74
C THR A 53 -5.28 18.54 -11.64
N ARG A 54 -5.05 19.70 -11.02
CA ARG A 54 -3.71 20.29 -10.87
C ARG A 54 -2.95 19.74 -9.67
N TRP A 55 -3.68 19.27 -8.65
CA TRP A 55 -3.08 18.89 -7.38
C TRP A 55 -2.64 17.43 -7.32
N GLN A 56 -3.22 16.53 -8.11
CA GLN A 56 -2.88 15.11 -8.12
C GLN A 56 -1.36 14.85 -8.23
N LYS A 57 -0.63 15.64 -9.02
CA LYS A 57 0.84 15.53 -9.19
C LYS A 57 1.64 15.84 -7.91
N ASN A 58 1.04 16.58 -6.99
CA ASN A 58 1.61 16.97 -5.71
C ASN A 58 0.99 16.20 -4.53
N HIS A 59 0.05 15.28 -4.81
CA HIS A 59 -0.57 14.45 -3.79
C HIS A 59 0.50 13.60 -3.10
N PRO A 60 0.61 13.62 -1.75
CA PRO A 60 1.64 12.86 -1.05
C PRO A 60 1.55 11.34 -1.22
N GLY A 61 0.36 10.82 -1.53
CA GLY A 61 0.15 9.41 -1.86
C GLY A 61 0.55 9.05 -3.30
N GLY A 62 0.91 10.03 -4.13
CA GLY A 62 1.19 9.87 -5.57
C GLY A 62 0.00 10.25 -6.44
N HIS A 63 0.26 10.59 -7.71
CA HIS A 63 -0.81 11.01 -8.62
C HIS A 63 -1.75 9.87 -9.03
N LEU A 64 -1.24 8.63 -9.14
CA LEU A 64 -2.00 7.46 -9.56
C LEU A 64 -3.14 7.12 -8.59
N THR A 65 -2.96 7.35 -7.29
CA THR A 65 -4.01 7.11 -6.28
C THR A 65 -5.21 8.02 -6.52
N VAL A 66 -4.96 9.28 -6.89
CA VAL A 66 -6.01 10.26 -7.20
C VAL A 66 -6.63 9.95 -8.56
N ARG A 67 -5.81 9.61 -9.55
CA ARG A 67 -6.27 9.29 -10.90
C ARG A 67 -7.21 8.08 -10.91
N ALA A 68 -6.93 7.06 -10.11
CA ALA A 68 -7.80 5.89 -9.96
C ALA A 68 -9.20 6.25 -9.42
N LEU A 69 -9.31 7.29 -8.60
CA LEU A 69 -10.57 7.75 -8.02
C LEU A 69 -11.29 8.82 -8.85
N CYS A 70 -10.72 9.21 -9.99
CA CYS A 70 -11.32 10.18 -10.89
C CYS A 70 -12.71 9.72 -11.36
N GLY A 71 -13.69 10.61 -11.28
CA GLY A 71 -15.07 10.34 -11.64
C GLY A 71 -15.87 9.53 -10.60
N LYS A 72 -15.27 9.17 -9.45
CA LYS A 72 -15.86 8.20 -8.49
C LYS A 72 -16.17 8.82 -7.13
N ASP A 73 -16.88 8.04 -6.31
CA ASP A 73 -17.07 8.32 -4.89
C ASP A 73 -15.85 7.86 -4.09
N ALA A 74 -15.03 8.85 -3.71
CA ALA A 74 -13.82 8.66 -2.94
C ALA A 74 -14.05 8.84 -1.43
N THR A 75 -15.29 8.93 -0.94
CA THR A 75 -15.58 9.25 0.46
C THR A 75 -14.90 8.29 1.43
N ASP A 76 -15.06 6.98 1.19
CA ASP A 76 -14.55 5.92 2.06
C ASP A 76 -13.03 5.79 2.01
N PRO A 77 -12.37 5.71 0.83
CA PRO A 77 -10.92 5.69 0.77
C PRO A 77 -10.32 7.00 1.32
N PHE A 78 -10.96 8.16 1.10
CA PHE A 78 -10.50 9.42 1.68
C PHE A 78 -10.58 9.41 3.21
N ASN A 79 -11.69 8.93 3.77
CA ASN A 79 -11.87 8.87 5.22
C ASN A 79 -10.93 7.89 5.90
N GLY A 80 -10.60 6.77 5.25
CA GLY A 80 -9.69 5.75 5.79
C GLY A 80 -8.22 6.14 5.76
N THR A 81 -7.83 7.04 4.84
CA THR A 81 -6.41 7.35 4.55
C THR A 81 -5.95 8.73 5.00
N HIS A 82 -6.87 9.69 5.15
CA HIS A 82 -6.50 11.08 5.42
C HIS A 82 -6.75 11.48 6.88
N PRO A 83 -5.76 12.11 7.56
CA PRO A 83 -5.94 12.59 8.91
C PRO A 83 -6.92 13.76 8.95
N ARG A 84 -7.55 13.95 10.11
CA ARG A 84 -8.59 14.95 10.37
C ARG A 84 -8.25 16.36 9.87
N TRP A 85 -7.01 16.82 10.09
CA TRP A 85 -6.59 18.17 9.66
C TRP A 85 -6.63 18.38 8.14
N VAL A 86 -6.50 17.33 7.33
CA VAL A 86 -6.64 17.43 5.86
C VAL A 86 -8.09 17.73 5.52
N LYS A 87 -9.03 17.00 6.14
CA LYS A 87 -10.47 17.20 5.99
C LYS A 87 -10.86 18.63 6.35
N GLU A 88 -10.31 19.14 7.46
CA GLU A 88 -10.66 20.46 8.02
C GLU A 88 -9.98 21.65 7.32
N ARG A 89 -8.72 21.52 6.87
CA ARG A 89 -7.90 22.67 6.44
C ARG A 89 -7.55 22.69 4.95
N MET A 90 -7.62 21.55 4.28
CA MET A 90 -7.15 21.42 2.89
C MET A 90 -8.28 21.14 1.92
N LEU A 91 -9.23 20.29 2.29
CA LEU A 91 -10.27 19.79 1.38
C LEU A 91 -11.11 20.92 0.74
N SER A 92 -11.47 21.95 1.51
CA SER A 92 -12.26 23.10 1.04
C SER A 92 -11.61 23.89 -0.09
N LYS A 93 -10.28 23.84 -0.23
CA LYS A 93 -9.53 24.56 -1.29
C LYS A 93 -9.77 23.95 -2.68
N PHE A 94 -10.26 22.73 -2.74
CA PHE A 94 -10.51 21.99 -3.98
C PHE A 94 -11.99 21.94 -4.34
N PHE A 95 -12.86 22.62 -3.59
CA PHE A 95 -14.31 22.57 -3.81
C PHE A 95 -14.66 23.03 -5.23
N TYR A 96 -15.46 22.22 -5.92
CA TYR A 96 -15.87 22.45 -7.31
C TYR A 96 -17.38 22.62 -7.44
N ALA A 97 -18.15 21.69 -6.86
CA ALA A 97 -19.60 21.63 -6.97
C ALA A 97 -20.20 20.91 -5.75
N LYS A 98 -21.50 21.08 -5.52
CA LYS A 98 -22.26 20.19 -4.63
C LYS A 98 -22.88 19.08 -5.47
N LEU A 99 -23.06 17.91 -4.85
CA LEU A 99 -23.93 16.90 -5.43
C LEU A 99 -25.38 17.40 -5.41
N ASP A 100 -26.04 17.29 -6.56
CA ASP A 100 -27.46 17.59 -6.72
C ASP A 100 -28.28 16.66 -5.81
N PRO A 101 -28.94 17.17 -4.75
CA PRO A 101 -29.73 16.36 -3.83
C PRO A 101 -30.80 15.53 -4.51
N ASP A 102 -31.41 16.08 -5.56
CA ASP A 102 -32.51 15.47 -6.30
C ASP A 102 -32.01 14.45 -7.33
N LYS A 103 -30.69 14.41 -7.57
CA LYS A 103 -29.99 13.47 -8.48
C LYS A 103 -28.83 12.74 -7.79
N ARG A 104 -28.88 12.59 -6.45
CA ARG A 104 -27.85 11.91 -5.63
C ARG A 104 -27.62 10.44 -6.00
N GLY A 105 -28.54 9.85 -6.77
CA GLY A 105 -28.44 8.50 -7.28
C GLY A 105 -29.81 7.82 -7.30
N THR A 106 -30.60 8.12 -8.32
CA THR A 106 -31.34 7.06 -9.00
C THR A 106 -30.29 6.22 -9.74
N LEU A 107 -30.16 4.95 -9.37
CA LEU A 107 -29.63 3.92 -10.28
C LEU A 107 -30.50 3.95 -11.56
N PRO A 108 -30.01 3.50 -12.73
CA PRO A 108 -30.80 3.58 -13.95
C PRO A 108 -32.09 2.79 -13.77
N THR A 109 -33.21 3.51 -13.93
CA THR A 109 -34.62 3.10 -13.88
C THR A 109 -35.30 3.04 -12.50
N ASP A 110 -36.39 3.80 -12.41
CA ASP A 110 -37.47 3.80 -11.41
C ASP A 110 -37.31 4.48 -10.04
N THR A 111 -38.29 5.34 -9.78
CA THR A 111 -38.64 6.13 -8.59
C THR A 111 -39.00 5.29 -7.36
N ASN A 112 -38.37 4.12 -7.18
CA ASN A 112 -38.70 3.15 -6.12
C ASN A 112 -37.50 2.32 -5.61
N THR A 113 -36.27 2.80 -5.74
CA THR A 113 -35.08 2.07 -5.29
C THR A 113 -34.97 2.10 -3.76
N LYS A 114 -35.35 0.98 -3.12
CA LYS A 114 -35.08 0.72 -1.70
C LYS A 114 -33.57 0.76 -1.45
N VAL A 115 -33.15 1.41 -0.37
CA VAL A 115 -31.77 1.33 0.16
C VAL A 115 -31.38 -0.15 0.20
N THR A 116 -30.30 -0.51 -0.49
CA THR A 116 -29.82 -1.89 -0.51
C THR A 116 -29.09 -2.22 0.80
N LYS A 117 -28.92 -3.51 1.12
CA LYS A 117 -28.07 -3.93 2.25
C LYS A 117 -26.63 -3.40 2.10
N ASP A 118 -26.16 -3.25 0.85
CA ASP A 118 -24.82 -2.75 0.54
C ASP A 118 -24.66 -1.27 0.87
N ASP A 119 -25.70 -0.48 0.58
CA ASP A 119 -25.77 0.92 0.97
C ASP A 119 -25.78 1.07 2.50
N GLU A 120 -26.56 0.24 3.20
CA GLU A 120 -26.62 0.23 4.66
C GLU A 120 -25.25 -0.10 5.29
N ALA A 121 -24.58 -1.15 4.80
CA ALA A 121 -23.25 -1.53 5.27
C ALA A 121 -22.22 -0.42 5.03
N THR A 122 -22.25 0.22 3.85
CA THR A 122 -21.35 1.33 3.52
C THR A 122 -21.56 2.54 4.44
N LEU A 123 -22.81 2.91 4.73
CA LEU A 123 -23.12 3.98 5.67
C LEU A 123 -22.70 3.62 7.10
N ALA A 124 -22.96 2.39 7.54
CA ALA A 124 -22.54 1.90 8.85
C ALA A 124 -21.01 1.87 8.99
N PHE A 125 -20.27 1.57 7.92
CA PHE A 125 -18.81 1.63 7.89
C PHE A 125 -18.26 3.05 8.09
N ARG A 126 -18.92 4.06 7.50
CA ARG A 126 -18.58 5.48 7.73
C ARG A 126 -18.78 5.87 9.20
N VAL A 127 -19.88 5.43 9.80
CA VAL A 127 -20.15 5.63 11.23
C VAL A 127 -19.11 4.91 12.09
N LEU A 128 -18.76 3.67 11.74
CA LEU A 128 -17.71 2.92 12.44
C LEU A 128 -16.37 3.66 12.42
N THR A 129 -15.94 4.12 11.23
CA THR A 129 -14.70 4.89 11.08
C THR A 129 -14.70 6.13 11.97
N LYS A 130 -15.81 6.89 11.98
CA LYS A 130 -15.96 8.06 12.84
C LYS A 130 -15.90 7.70 14.33
N ASN A 131 -16.58 6.65 14.76
CA ASN A 131 -16.54 6.20 16.16
C ASN A 131 -15.13 5.79 16.59
N MET A 132 -14.35 5.18 15.69
CA MET A 132 -12.94 4.84 15.94
C MET A 132 -12.04 6.08 16.05
N GLU A 133 -12.27 7.09 15.20
CA GLU A 133 -11.61 8.40 15.31
C GLU A 133 -11.92 9.05 16.67
N GLU A 134 -13.20 9.08 17.08
CA GLU A 134 -13.64 9.67 18.36
C GLU A 134 -13.14 8.90 19.59
N ALA A 135 -12.96 7.59 19.47
CA ALA A 135 -12.38 6.74 20.52
C ALA A 135 -10.85 6.87 20.64
N GLY A 136 -10.19 7.66 19.78
CA GLY A 136 -8.74 7.87 19.82
C GLY A 136 -7.91 6.69 19.31
N LEU A 137 -8.52 5.73 18.58
CA LEU A 137 -7.81 4.54 18.09
C LEU A 137 -6.76 4.86 17.02
N PHE A 138 -6.81 6.04 16.42
CA PHE A 138 -5.82 6.52 15.46
C PHE A 138 -4.63 7.24 16.11
N GLU A 139 -4.65 7.43 17.43
CA GLU A 139 -3.54 8.07 18.16
C GLU A 139 -2.42 7.07 18.45
N THR A 140 -1.17 7.52 18.29
CA THR A 140 0.00 6.65 18.47
C THR A 140 0.49 6.59 19.90
N ASP A 141 0.47 5.41 20.53
CA ASP A 141 1.28 5.13 21.70
C ASP A 141 2.76 4.95 21.31
N TYR A 142 3.56 5.99 21.54
CA TYR A 142 5.00 5.96 21.25
C TYR A 142 5.77 4.93 22.09
N THR A 143 5.28 4.51 23.27
CA THR A 143 5.99 3.51 24.06
C THR A 143 6.05 2.16 23.37
N PHE A 144 5.07 1.84 22.51
CA PHE A 144 5.13 0.68 21.62
C PHE A 144 6.36 0.75 20.71
N TYR A 145 6.57 1.87 20.01
CA TYR A 145 7.68 2.03 19.09
C TYR A 145 9.03 2.12 19.80
N TYR A 146 9.13 2.80 20.95
CA TYR A 146 10.37 2.84 21.73
C TYR A 146 10.80 1.46 22.20
N LYS A 147 9.87 0.63 22.69
CA LYS A 147 10.16 -0.76 23.08
C LYS A 147 10.68 -1.58 21.90
N LYS A 148 10.04 -1.47 20.72
CA LYS A 148 10.49 -2.18 19.50
C LYS A 148 11.88 -1.72 19.06
N LEU A 149 12.13 -0.41 19.01
CA LEU A 149 13.43 0.12 18.64
C LEU A 149 14.53 -0.30 19.62
N ALA A 150 14.26 -0.35 20.92
CA ALA A 150 15.21 -0.86 21.91
C ALA A 150 15.56 -2.34 21.68
N ILE A 151 14.55 -3.19 21.43
CA ILE A 151 14.76 -4.62 21.09
C ILE A 151 15.60 -4.75 19.83
N TYR A 152 15.30 -3.96 18.79
CA TYR A 152 16.00 -4.06 17.50
C TYR A 152 17.41 -3.51 17.58
N ALA A 153 17.66 -2.48 18.41
CA ALA A 153 19.00 -2.00 18.70
C ALA A 153 19.82 -3.08 19.44
N CYS A 154 19.24 -3.75 20.44
CA CYS A 154 19.90 -4.85 21.14
C CYS A 154 20.21 -6.02 20.19
N LEU A 155 19.26 -6.40 19.33
CA LEU A 155 19.48 -7.44 18.32
C LEU A 155 20.62 -7.08 17.37
N PHE A 156 20.70 -5.81 16.93
CA PHE A 156 21.79 -5.34 16.09
C PHE A 156 23.15 -5.38 16.80
N LEU A 157 23.20 -5.03 18.08
CA LEU A 157 24.42 -5.15 18.89
C LEU A 157 24.87 -6.62 19.04
N VAL A 158 23.95 -7.57 19.17
CA VAL A 158 24.26 -9.01 19.18
C VAL A 158 24.85 -9.45 17.84
N ILE A 159 24.28 -8.98 16.71
CA ILE A 159 24.80 -9.25 15.37
C ILE A 159 26.23 -8.70 15.24
N LEU A 160 26.46 -7.45 15.64
CA LEU A 160 27.78 -6.83 15.63
C LEU A 160 28.78 -7.59 16.50
N GLY A 161 28.39 -8.01 17.71
CA GLY A 161 29.22 -8.83 18.58
C GLY A 161 29.60 -10.16 17.92
N GLY A 162 28.63 -10.85 17.31
CA GLY A 162 28.87 -12.10 16.60
C GLY A 162 29.79 -11.95 15.38
N VAL A 163 29.72 -10.82 14.66
CA VAL A 163 30.59 -10.55 13.49
C VAL A 163 31.99 -10.08 13.89
N LEU A 164 32.11 -9.21 14.90
CA LEU A 164 33.37 -8.53 15.23
C LEU A 164 34.19 -9.24 16.31
N LEU A 165 33.55 -10.01 17.20
CA LEU A 165 34.22 -10.64 18.36
C LEU A 165 34.45 -12.15 18.17
N SER A 166 33.87 -12.76 17.14
CA SER A 166 34.05 -14.18 16.82
C SER A 166 34.90 -14.37 15.58
N LYS A 167 35.55 -15.54 15.49
CA LYS A 167 36.13 -16.05 14.24
C LYS A 167 35.42 -17.31 13.73
N ASN A 168 34.40 -17.78 14.47
CA ASN A 168 33.71 -19.02 14.17
C ASN A 168 32.68 -18.80 13.05
N VAL A 169 32.83 -19.55 11.96
CA VAL A 169 31.97 -19.50 10.76
C VAL A 169 30.50 -19.71 11.10
N MET A 170 30.17 -20.60 12.03
CA MET A 170 28.78 -20.87 12.43
C MET A 170 28.17 -19.69 13.20
N VAL A 171 28.97 -18.96 13.98
CA VAL A 171 28.53 -17.73 14.62
C VAL A 171 28.23 -16.66 13.58
N HIS A 172 29.07 -16.52 12.55
CA HIS A 172 28.82 -15.59 11.44
C HIS A 172 27.56 -15.96 10.66
N ALA A 173 27.33 -17.25 10.39
CA ALA A 173 26.13 -17.73 9.74
C ALA A 173 24.87 -17.40 10.55
N PHE A 174 24.92 -17.62 11.86
CA PHE A 174 23.83 -17.28 12.76
C PHE A 174 23.59 -15.75 12.84
N SER A 175 24.65 -14.94 12.88
CA SER A 175 24.54 -13.49 12.79
C SER A 175 23.88 -13.03 11.48
N GLY A 176 24.13 -13.72 10.37
CA GLY A 176 23.45 -13.50 9.09
C GLY A 176 21.94 -13.75 9.20
N ILE A 177 21.54 -14.88 9.78
CA ILE A 177 20.12 -15.19 10.04
C ILE A 177 19.46 -14.10 10.91
N LEU A 178 20.11 -13.69 12.00
CA LEU A 178 19.62 -12.63 12.87
C LEU A 178 19.49 -11.29 12.13
N LEU A 179 20.42 -10.97 11.21
CA LEU A 179 20.33 -9.77 10.38
C LEU A 179 19.10 -9.81 9.46
N GLY A 180 18.77 -10.97 8.91
CA GLY A 180 17.55 -11.15 8.12
C GLY A 180 16.27 -10.92 8.95
N ILE A 181 16.22 -11.45 10.17
CA ILE A 181 15.12 -11.18 11.12
C ILE A 181 15.07 -9.68 11.46
N TRP A 182 16.21 -9.05 11.70
CA TRP A 182 16.30 -7.63 12.01
C TRP A 182 15.75 -6.75 10.88
N TRP A 183 16.09 -7.07 9.62
CA TRP A 183 15.54 -6.39 8.45
C TRP A 183 14.04 -6.59 8.28
N GLN A 184 13.54 -7.82 8.46
CA GLN A 184 12.09 -8.08 8.46
C GLN A 184 11.37 -7.20 9.50
N GLN A 185 11.89 -7.16 10.72
CA GLN A 185 11.28 -6.41 11.82
C GLN A 185 11.33 -4.88 11.62
N LEU A 186 12.41 -4.35 11.04
CA LEU A 186 12.53 -2.94 10.69
C LEU A 186 11.63 -2.55 9.51
N ALA A 187 11.42 -3.44 8.55
CA ALA A 187 10.55 -3.17 7.42
C ALA A 187 9.12 -2.84 7.88
N PHE A 188 8.63 -3.46 8.95
CA PHE A 188 7.33 -3.11 9.54
C PHE A 188 7.29 -1.68 10.09
N ILE A 189 8.36 -1.20 10.75
CA ILE A 189 8.40 0.19 11.20
C ILE A 189 8.50 1.14 10.00
N GLY A 190 9.32 0.79 9.00
CA GLY A 190 9.42 1.54 7.75
C GLY A 190 8.06 1.67 7.04
N HIS A 191 7.28 0.60 7.04
CA HIS A 191 5.91 0.56 6.54
C HIS A 191 4.96 1.50 7.31
N ASP A 192 4.96 1.45 8.65
CA ASP A 192 4.12 2.33 9.47
C ASP A 192 4.45 3.82 9.23
N LEU A 193 5.74 4.15 9.14
CA LEU A 193 6.23 5.48 8.77
C LEU A 193 5.79 5.89 7.36
N CYS A 194 5.56 4.92 6.46
CA CYS A 194 5.10 5.22 5.12
C CYS A 194 3.65 5.73 5.08
N HIS A 195 2.82 5.27 6.02
CA HIS A 195 1.44 5.72 6.18
C HIS A 195 1.29 6.97 7.03
N ASN A 196 2.40 7.51 7.54
CA ASN A 196 2.44 8.61 8.50
C ASN A 196 1.66 8.29 9.80
N SER A 197 1.65 7.01 10.20
CA SER A 197 0.91 6.50 11.37
C SER A 197 1.74 6.43 12.64
N VAL A 198 2.96 7.01 12.65
CA VAL A 198 3.84 6.98 13.83
C VAL A 198 3.89 8.34 14.51
N THR A 199 4.36 9.39 13.81
CA THR A 199 4.39 10.74 14.40
C THR A 199 3.21 11.61 13.97
N HIS A 200 2.41 11.13 13.01
CA HIS A 200 1.37 11.91 12.32
C HIS A 200 1.90 13.18 11.63
N ASN A 201 3.22 13.32 11.51
CA ASN A 201 3.90 14.40 10.81
C ASN A 201 4.69 13.82 9.64
N ARG A 202 4.24 14.15 8.42
CA ARG A 202 4.83 13.65 7.17
C ARG A 202 6.33 13.90 7.06
N ILE A 203 6.82 15.05 7.53
CA ILE A 203 8.25 15.39 7.43
C ILE A 203 9.04 14.49 8.38
N HIS A 204 8.60 14.38 9.63
CA HIS A 204 9.28 13.56 10.63
C HIS A 204 9.27 12.08 10.23
N ASP A 205 8.09 11.54 9.89
CA ASP A 205 7.97 10.13 9.50
C ASP A 205 8.79 9.80 8.26
N SER A 206 8.85 10.72 7.29
CA SER A 206 9.70 10.49 6.11
C SER A 206 11.20 10.60 6.44
N CYS A 207 11.63 11.47 7.35
CA CYS A 207 13.03 11.53 7.80
C CYS A 207 13.44 10.28 8.57
N ILE A 208 12.59 9.80 9.49
CA ILE A 208 12.82 8.55 10.23
C ILE A 208 12.82 7.38 9.25
N GLY A 209 11.91 7.36 8.27
CA GLY A 209 11.83 6.33 7.24
C GLY A 209 13.05 6.30 6.31
N LEU A 210 13.67 7.44 5.99
CA LEU A 210 14.96 7.46 5.28
C LEU A 210 16.07 6.76 6.07
N PHE A 211 16.04 6.85 7.40
CA PHE A 211 17.02 6.12 8.22
C PHE A 211 16.65 4.65 8.37
N LEU A 212 15.48 4.35 8.95
CA LEU A 212 15.08 2.98 9.26
C LEU A 212 14.75 2.16 8.02
N GLY A 213 14.06 2.72 7.04
CA GLY A 213 13.72 2.05 5.78
C GLY A 213 14.91 2.00 4.83
N ASN A 214 15.45 3.16 4.42
CA ASN A 214 16.54 3.15 3.42
C ASN A 214 17.89 2.76 4.02
N PHE A 215 18.40 3.51 5.00
CA PHE A 215 19.78 3.31 5.48
C PHE A 215 19.94 1.96 6.19
N CYS A 216 18.98 1.55 7.02
CA CYS A 216 19.07 0.29 7.75
C CYS A 216 18.64 -0.93 6.92
N THR A 217 17.64 -0.83 6.03
CA THR A 217 17.16 -2.00 5.26
C THR A 217 17.49 -1.99 3.77
N GLY A 218 17.98 -0.89 3.21
CA GLY A 218 18.29 -0.79 1.78
C GLY A 218 17.07 -0.69 0.87
N ILE A 219 15.86 -0.59 1.44
CA ILE A 219 14.61 -0.44 0.68
C ILE A 219 14.23 1.03 0.64
N GLY A 220 14.02 1.57 -0.56
CA GLY A 220 13.65 2.96 -0.77
C GLY A 220 12.22 3.23 -0.32
N ILE A 221 12.03 3.94 0.80
CA ILE A 221 10.71 4.33 1.30
C ILE A 221 9.91 5.18 0.31
N GLY A 222 10.59 5.95 -0.56
CA GLY A 222 9.92 6.71 -1.62
C GLY A 222 9.34 5.80 -2.70
N TRP A 223 10.09 4.76 -3.07
CA TRP A 223 9.61 3.73 -4.00
C TRP A 223 8.45 2.96 -3.39
N TRP A 224 8.61 2.49 -2.15
CA TRP A 224 7.59 1.76 -1.43
C TRP A 224 6.30 2.58 -1.30
N LYS A 225 6.37 3.84 -0.84
CA LYS A 225 5.21 4.73 -0.77
C LYS A 225 4.47 4.84 -2.10
N ARG A 226 5.20 4.93 -3.22
CA ARG A 226 4.60 5.07 -4.55
C ARG A 226 3.80 3.84 -4.95
N SER A 227 4.37 2.64 -4.86
CA SER A 227 3.65 1.41 -5.24
C SER A 227 2.55 1.08 -4.24
N HIS A 228 2.90 1.11 -2.96
CA HIS A 228 2.03 0.63 -1.89
C HIS A 228 0.78 1.50 -1.69
N ASN A 229 0.88 2.83 -1.86
CA ASN A 229 -0.31 3.67 -1.77
C ASN A 229 -1.26 3.47 -2.97
N VAL A 230 -0.74 3.09 -4.14
CA VAL A 230 -1.58 2.69 -5.28
C VAL A 230 -2.26 1.37 -4.97
N HIS A 231 -1.53 0.38 -4.46
CA HIS A 231 -2.08 -0.89 -4.00
C HIS A 231 -3.27 -0.68 -3.05
N HIS A 232 -3.16 0.16 -2.01
CA HIS A 232 -4.28 0.47 -1.10
C HIS A 232 -5.57 1.02 -1.76
N ILE A 233 -5.46 1.61 -2.95
CA ILE A 233 -6.62 2.16 -3.67
C ILE A 233 -7.17 1.18 -4.69
N VAL A 234 -6.34 0.31 -5.27
CA VAL A 234 -6.72 -0.59 -6.36
C VAL A 234 -6.26 -2.03 -6.10
N THR A 235 -6.31 -2.48 -4.86
CA THR A 235 -5.82 -3.78 -4.37
C THR A 235 -6.25 -4.91 -5.30
N ASN A 236 -5.30 -5.69 -5.82
CA ASN A 236 -5.51 -6.80 -6.76
C ASN A 236 -6.12 -6.42 -8.13
N SER A 237 -6.06 -5.15 -8.53
CA SER A 237 -6.38 -4.77 -9.91
C SER A 237 -5.26 -5.21 -10.86
N CYS A 238 -5.55 -6.12 -11.79
CA CYS A 238 -4.61 -6.62 -12.78
C CYS A 238 -4.01 -5.49 -13.64
N THR A 239 -4.75 -4.39 -13.88
CA THR A 239 -4.32 -3.26 -14.73
C THR A 239 -3.64 -2.12 -13.97
N HIS A 240 -3.92 -1.96 -12.68
CA HIS A 240 -3.48 -0.79 -11.93
C HIS A 240 -2.58 -1.09 -10.73
N ASP A 241 -2.60 -2.31 -10.20
CA ASP A 241 -1.84 -2.69 -9.01
C ASP A 241 -0.48 -3.32 -9.35
N ALA A 242 0.59 -2.66 -8.95
CA ALA A 242 1.95 -3.13 -9.16
C ALA A 242 2.31 -4.36 -8.31
N ASP A 243 1.61 -4.56 -7.19
CA ASP A 243 1.92 -5.60 -6.20
C ASP A 243 1.43 -7.00 -6.64
N ILE A 244 0.79 -7.11 -7.81
CA ILE A 244 0.43 -8.37 -8.46
C ILE A 244 0.93 -8.50 -9.92
N GLN A 245 1.65 -7.48 -10.40
CA GLN A 245 2.17 -7.39 -11.78
C GLN A 245 3.61 -7.92 -11.87
N HIS A 246 3.79 -9.23 -11.69
CA HIS A 246 5.11 -9.86 -11.51
C HIS A 246 5.62 -10.68 -12.69
N LEU A 247 5.10 -10.43 -13.90
CA LEU A 247 5.66 -11.03 -15.11
C LEU A 247 7.14 -10.61 -15.27
N PRO A 248 7.99 -11.51 -15.79
CA PRO A 248 7.64 -12.81 -16.39
C PRO A 248 7.60 -13.99 -15.41
N ILE A 249 7.77 -13.78 -14.09
CA ILE A 249 7.99 -14.87 -13.13
C ILE A 249 6.68 -15.39 -12.54
N PHE A 250 5.80 -14.50 -12.09
CA PHE A 250 4.55 -14.87 -11.43
C PHE A 250 3.34 -14.23 -12.10
N ALA A 251 2.27 -15.01 -12.22
CA ALA A 251 0.94 -14.57 -12.58
C ALA A 251 -0.07 -15.20 -11.63
N ILE A 252 -0.89 -14.37 -10.99
CA ILE A 252 -1.94 -14.82 -10.07
C ILE A 252 -3.33 -14.86 -10.72
N ASP A 253 -3.49 -14.25 -11.89
CA ASP A 253 -4.72 -14.24 -12.68
C ASP A 253 -4.42 -14.67 -14.14
N PRO A 254 -5.27 -15.52 -14.77
CA PRO A 254 -5.14 -15.89 -16.17
C PRO A 254 -4.95 -14.72 -17.14
N ILE A 255 -5.59 -13.57 -16.91
CA ILE A 255 -5.52 -12.41 -17.81
C ILE A 255 -4.08 -11.90 -18.00
N LEU A 256 -3.22 -12.08 -16.99
CA LEU A 256 -1.82 -11.68 -17.05
C LEU A 256 -1.02 -12.49 -18.09
N VAL A 257 -1.47 -13.69 -18.45
CA VAL A 257 -0.80 -14.54 -19.45
C VAL A 257 -1.62 -14.77 -20.71
N THR A 258 -2.92 -14.51 -20.71
CA THR A 258 -3.77 -14.68 -21.90
C THR A 258 -3.99 -13.39 -22.69
N THR A 259 -3.63 -12.23 -22.12
CA THR A 259 -3.97 -10.94 -22.71
C THR A 259 -2.78 -9.98 -22.66
N LYS A 260 -2.60 -9.18 -23.72
CA LYS A 260 -1.62 -8.10 -23.76
C LYS A 260 -2.10 -6.93 -22.88
N LEU A 261 -1.92 -7.08 -21.58
CA LEU A 261 -2.43 -6.16 -20.57
C LEU A 261 -1.58 -4.89 -20.47
N PHE A 262 -2.23 -3.72 -20.44
CA PHE A 262 -1.56 -2.44 -20.18
C PHE A 262 -1.55 -2.13 -18.68
N SER A 263 -0.38 -1.97 -18.09
CA SER A 263 -0.22 -1.51 -16.71
C SER A 263 -0.21 0.01 -16.68
N THR A 264 -1.16 0.62 -15.98
CA THR A 264 -1.14 2.08 -15.79
C THR A 264 -0.10 2.51 -14.77
N PHE A 265 0.31 1.63 -13.85
CA PHE A 265 1.34 1.93 -12.87
C PHE A 265 2.70 2.09 -13.54
N ALA A 266 3.07 1.12 -14.38
CA ALA A 266 4.31 1.13 -15.14
C ALA A 266 4.20 1.93 -16.45
N ASN A 267 2.99 2.32 -16.85
CA ASN A 267 2.68 3.01 -18.10
C ASN A 267 3.23 2.26 -19.32
N MET A 268 3.06 0.94 -19.34
CA MET A 268 3.54 0.06 -20.40
C MET A 268 2.71 -1.22 -20.46
N TYR A 269 2.78 -1.91 -21.60
CA TYR A 269 2.26 -3.28 -21.68
C TYR A 269 3.13 -4.22 -20.84
N MET A 270 2.47 -5.11 -20.11
CA MET A 270 3.13 -6.16 -19.33
C MET A 270 3.99 -7.02 -20.26
N PRO A 271 5.19 -7.45 -19.81
CA PRO A 271 6.12 -8.20 -20.65
C PRO A 271 5.63 -9.65 -20.83
N LEU A 272 4.67 -9.84 -21.74
CA LEU A 272 4.15 -11.15 -22.11
C LEU A 272 4.93 -11.70 -23.30
N SER A 273 5.68 -12.76 -23.05
CA SER A 273 6.59 -13.41 -24.01
C SER A 273 6.61 -14.92 -23.79
N ASP A 274 7.22 -15.68 -24.68
CA ASP A 274 7.30 -17.15 -24.57
C ASP A 274 7.99 -17.60 -23.27
N ILE A 275 9.04 -16.89 -22.84
CA ILE A 275 9.70 -17.17 -21.55
C ILE A 275 8.76 -16.92 -20.36
N THR A 276 7.80 -16.01 -20.49
CA THR A 276 6.76 -15.79 -19.46
C THR A 276 5.91 -17.03 -19.30
N HIS A 277 5.44 -17.61 -20.41
CA HIS A 277 4.65 -18.85 -20.36
C HIS A 277 5.46 -19.99 -19.74
N VAL A 278 6.75 -20.12 -20.07
CA VAL A 278 7.63 -21.14 -19.47
C VAL A 278 7.78 -20.94 -17.96
N LEU A 279 8.12 -19.74 -17.50
CA LEU A 279 8.33 -19.47 -16.07
C LEU A 279 7.04 -19.60 -15.26
N VAL A 280 5.93 -19.04 -15.77
CA VAL A 280 4.61 -19.12 -15.13
C VAL A 280 4.13 -20.58 -15.04
N LYS A 281 4.43 -21.43 -16.03
CA LYS A 281 4.08 -22.87 -15.98
C LYS A 281 4.67 -23.59 -14.76
N TYR A 282 5.84 -23.15 -14.28
CA TYR A 282 6.53 -23.73 -13.12
C TYR A 282 6.43 -22.88 -11.84
N GLN A 283 5.64 -21.81 -11.85
CA GLN A 283 5.67 -20.79 -10.80
C GLN A 283 5.39 -21.31 -9.38
N GLN A 284 4.54 -22.35 -9.23
CA GLN A 284 4.27 -22.96 -7.92
C GLN A 284 5.54 -23.55 -7.26
N TRP A 285 6.47 -24.07 -8.07
CA TRP A 285 7.74 -24.63 -7.61
C TRP A 285 8.81 -23.54 -7.44
N LEU A 286 8.72 -22.49 -8.26
CA LEU A 286 9.63 -21.34 -8.20
C LEU A 286 9.30 -20.39 -7.05
N TYR A 287 8.09 -20.44 -6.48
CA TYR A 287 7.60 -19.50 -5.47
C TYR A 287 8.60 -19.30 -4.31
N TYR A 288 8.88 -20.31 -3.50
CA TYR A 288 9.79 -20.15 -2.36
C TYR A 288 11.25 -19.84 -2.74
N PRO A 289 11.85 -20.51 -3.75
CA PRO A 289 13.18 -20.15 -4.24
C PRO A 289 13.28 -18.68 -4.65
N VAL A 290 12.31 -18.16 -5.40
CA VAL A 290 12.32 -16.75 -5.81
C VAL A 290 12.06 -15.84 -4.62
N MET A 291 11.12 -16.16 -3.72
CA MET A 291 10.84 -15.35 -2.53
C MET A 291 12.06 -15.22 -1.60
N ALA A 292 12.90 -16.25 -1.51
CA ALA A 292 14.16 -16.18 -0.77
C ALA A 292 15.13 -15.11 -1.33
N PHE A 293 15.05 -14.79 -2.62
CA PHE A 293 15.91 -13.79 -3.27
C PHE A 293 15.14 -12.55 -3.78
N ALA A 294 13.83 -12.46 -3.55
CA ALA A 294 12.98 -11.38 -4.03
C ALA A 294 13.42 -9.99 -3.51
N ARG A 295 14.15 -9.97 -2.39
CA ARG A 295 14.76 -8.75 -1.84
C ARG A 295 15.68 -8.04 -2.82
N PHE A 296 16.40 -8.77 -3.67
CA PHE A 296 17.25 -8.15 -4.69
C PHE A 296 16.44 -7.37 -5.73
N ASN A 297 15.24 -7.85 -6.09
CA ASN A 297 14.32 -7.07 -6.91
C ASN A 297 13.91 -5.78 -6.20
N LEU A 298 13.63 -5.81 -4.89
CA LEU A 298 13.30 -4.59 -4.14
C LEU A 298 14.46 -3.57 -4.13
N TYR A 299 15.71 -4.03 -4.07
CA TYR A 299 16.88 -3.14 -4.23
C TYR A 299 16.93 -2.49 -5.61
N VAL A 300 16.73 -3.29 -6.67
CA VAL A 300 16.69 -2.79 -8.04
C VAL A 300 15.57 -1.77 -8.21
N GLN A 301 14.37 -2.04 -7.70
CA GLN A 301 13.24 -1.09 -7.77
C GLN A 301 13.52 0.19 -6.98
N SER A 302 14.10 0.07 -5.79
CA SER A 302 14.51 1.21 -4.96
C SER A 302 15.52 2.11 -5.66
N LEU A 303 16.53 1.51 -6.32
CA LEU A 303 17.53 2.23 -7.10
C LEU A 303 16.94 2.84 -8.37
N ASN A 304 16.14 2.08 -9.13
CA ASN A 304 15.48 2.57 -10.34
C ASN A 304 14.60 3.78 -10.03
N HIS A 305 13.84 3.73 -8.95
CA HIS A 305 13.05 4.86 -8.49
C HIS A 305 13.95 6.02 -8.05
N ALA A 306 14.91 5.80 -7.14
CA ALA A 306 15.77 6.86 -6.61
C ALA A 306 16.60 7.57 -7.71
N LEU A 307 17.01 6.85 -8.75
CA LEU A 307 17.78 7.37 -9.89
C LEU A 307 16.90 7.77 -11.09
N ARG A 308 15.58 7.61 -11.02
CA ARG A 308 14.63 7.84 -12.12
C ARG A 308 14.98 7.06 -13.40
N LEU A 309 15.40 5.82 -13.25
CA LEU A 309 15.69 4.90 -14.35
C LEU A 309 14.43 4.12 -14.76
N SER A 310 14.50 3.42 -15.91
CA SER A 310 13.41 2.62 -16.45
C SER A 310 12.11 3.44 -16.60
N TYR A 311 10.95 2.86 -16.30
CA TYR A 311 9.64 3.53 -16.39
C TYR A 311 9.45 4.68 -15.39
N TYR A 312 10.33 4.84 -14.40
CA TYR A 312 10.30 6.02 -13.51
C TYR A 312 10.84 7.29 -14.16
N ARG A 313 11.47 7.21 -15.34
CA ARG A 313 12.00 8.38 -16.06
C ARG A 313 10.91 9.35 -16.49
N THR A 314 9.76 8.80 -16.89
CA THR A 314 8.60 9.56 -17.39
C THR A 314 7.51 9.69 -16.32
N ALA A 315 7.72 9.12 -15.13
CA ALA A 315 6.77 9.22 -14.04
C ALA A 315 6.60 10.70 -13.62
N GLY A 316 5.37 11.19 -13.69
CA GLY A 316 5.03 12.58 -13.33
C GLY A 316 5.12 12.93 -11.84
N ASP A 317 5.66 12.03 -11.01
CA ASP A 317 5.79 12.23 -9.57
C ASP A 317 7.08 12.95 -9.20
N VAL A 318 6.96 13.94 -8.31
CA VAL A 318 8.12 14.61 -7.74
C VAL A 318 8.75 13.69 -6.68
N ILE A 319 9.92 13.12 -6.98
CA ILE A 319 10.70 12.38 -5.97
C ILE A 319 11.23 13.38 -4.95
N TRP A 320 10.46 13.58 -3.89
CA TRP A 320 10.87 14.40 -2.76
C TRP A 320 12.16 13.85 -2.14
N ARG A 321 13.15 14.72 -1.94
CA ARG A 321 14.45 14.40 -1.34
C ARG A 321 15.23 13.28 -2.05
N GLN A 322 15.22 13.28 -3.38
CA GLN A 322 15.96 12.31 -4.19
C GLN A 322 17.42 12.11 -3.73
N ASN A 323 18.16 13.20 -3.48
CA ASN A 323 19.55 13.12 -3.03
C ASN A 323 19.70 12.40 -1.68
N LEU A 324 18.77 12.60 -0.74
CA LEU A 324 18.79 11.93 0.55
C LEU A 324 18.39 10.45 0.43
N GLN A 325 17.51 10.11 -0.52
CA GLN A 325 17.21 8.71 -0.83
C GLN A 325 18.45 8.01 -1.40
N ILE A 326 19.16 8.63 -2.34
CA ILE A 326 20.40 8.09 -2.90
C ILE A 326 21.46 7.95 -1.81
N ALA A 327 21.68 8.99 -1.00
CA ALA A 327 22.68 8.97 0.06
C ALA A 327 22.40 7.90 1.13
N SER A 328 21.14 7.73 1.53
CA SER A 328 20.74 6.70 2.50
C SER A 328 20.90 5.28 1.93
N LEU A 329 20.53 5.04 0.66
CA LEU A 329 20.75 3.75 -0.01
C LEU A 329 22.24 3.45 -0.21
N ALA A 330 23.06 4.45 -0.56
CA ALA A 330 24.51 4.31 -0.63
C ALA A 330 25.11 4.00 0.75
N GLY A 331 24.60 4.65 1.79
CA GLY A 331 24.96 4.36 3.18
C GLY A 331 24.65 2.91 3.57
N PHE A 332 23.48 2.39 3.17
CA PHE A 332 23.09 0.99 3.39
C PHE A 332 24.14 0.01 2.82
N TRP A 333 24.44 0.14 1.53
CA TRP A 333 25.41 -0.74 0.88
C TRP A 333 26.80 -0.57 1.48
N THR A 334 27.19 0.64 1.84
CA THR A 334 28.50 0.91 2.46
C THR A 334 28.67 0.16 3.77
N TRP A 335 27.72 0.28 4.71
CA TRP A 335 27.86 -0.39 6.00
C TRP A 335 27.68 -1.91 5.90
N LEU A 336 26.77 -2.40 5.05
CA LEU A 336 26.55 -3.83 4.87
C LEU A 336 27.80 -4.50 4.27
N LEU A 337 28.39 -3.89 3.25
CA LEU A 337 29.61 -4.39 2.63
C LEU A 337 30.79 -4.28 3.61
N ALA A 338 30.94 -3.18 4.35
CA ALA A 338 31.98 -3.06 5.37
C ALA A 338 31.86 -4.16 6.43
N LEU A 339 30.65 -4.42 6.94
CA LEU A 339 30.39 -5.48 7.91
C LEU A 339 30.69 -6.86 7.32
N THR A 340 30.25 -7.12 6.09
CA THR A 340 30.51 -8.40 5.41
C THR A 340 32.01 -8.61 5.17
N PHE A 341 32.72 -7.62 4.63
CA PHE A 341 34.15 -7.71 4.33
C PHE A 341 35.05 -7.71 5.57
N SER A 342 34.54 -7.29 6.74
CA SER A 342 35.24 -7.44 8.03
C SER A 342 35.41 -8.91 8.44
N LEU A 343 34.59 -9.82 7.89
CA LEU A 343 34.68 -11.24 8.19
C LEU A 343 35.96 -11.87 7.62
N PRO A 344 36.62 -12.76 8.39
CA PRO A 344 38.00 -13.19 8.13
C PRO A 344 38.15 -14.13 6.93
N THR A 345 37.11 -14.89 6.58
CA THR A 345 37.17 -15.90 5.51
C THR A 345 36.05 -15.72 4.49
N TRP A 346 36.23 -16.24 3.28
CA TRP A 346 35.20 -16.15 2.24
C TRP A 346 33.95 -16.95 2.61
N GLU A 347 34.11 -18.08 3.28
CA GLU A 347 33.01 -18.92 3.77
C GLU A 347 32.13 -18.13 4.74
N SER A 348 32.75 -17.41 5.68
CA SER A 348 32.03 -16.55 6.63
C SER A 348 31.23 -15.47 5.91
N ARG A 349 31.78 -14.86 4.87
CA ARG A 349 31.12 -13.80 4.08
C ARG A 349 29.87 -14.32 3.37
N VAL A 350 29.99 -15.47 2.71
CA VAL A 350 28.89 -16.12 1.99
C VAL A 350 27.80 -16.56 2.98
N LEU A 351 28.18 -17.22 4.07
CA LEU A 351 27.25 -17.72 5.08
C LEU A 351 26.63 -16.62 5.96
N PHE A 352 27.22 -15.43 6.01
CA PHE A 352 26.59 -14.26 6.61
C PHE A 352 25.61 -13.58 5.63
N PHE A 353 26.09 -13.28 4.42
CA PHE A 353 25.36 -12.44 3.47
C PHE A 353 24.11 -13.13 2.91
N PHE A 354 24.22 -14.36 2.40
CA PHE A 354 23.09 -15.01 1.73
C PHE A 354 21.96 -15.40 2.68
N PRO A 355 22.23 -16.05 3.84
CA PRO A 355 21.18 -16.31 4.83
C PRO A 355 20.45 -15.06 5.29
N ALA A 356 21.13 -13.92 5.47
CA ALA A 356 20.46 -12.66 5.82
C ALA A 356 19.39 -12.25 4.79
N HIS A 357 19.70 -12.38 3.49
CA HIS A 357 18.76 -12.07 2.42
C HIS A 357 17.63 -13.11 2.34
N MET A 358 17.97 -14.40 2.42
CA MET A 358 17.02 -15.51 2.34
C MET A 358 16.00 -15.50 3.48
N VAL A 359 16.45 -15.23 4.72
CA VAL A 359 15.58 -15.15 5.90
C VAL A 359 14.64 -13.96 5.80
N THR A 360 15.12 -12.80 5.29
CA THR A 360 14.24 -11.66 4.99
C THR A 360 13.19 -12.01 3.92
N GLY A 361 13.44 -13.05 3.11
CA GLY A 361 12.48 -13.67 2.20
C GLY A 361 11.11 -13.94 2.81
N MET A 362 11.05 -14.28 4.10
CA MET A 362 9.80 -14.50 4.84
C MET A 362 8.85 -13.28 4.81
N LEU A 363 9.40 -12.06 4.78
CA LEU A 363 8.60 -10.83 4.68
C LEU A 363 7.78 -10.82 3.37
N HIS A 364 8.39 -11.22 2.26
CA HIS A 364 7.72 -11.24 0.96
C HIS A 364 6.58 -12.27 0.98
N VAL A 365 6.83 -13.46 1.53
CA VAL A 365 5.78 -14.48 1.73
C VAL A 365 4.63 -13.90 2.54
N GLN A 366 4.90 -13.25 3.67
CA GLN A 366 3.88 -12.64 4.54
C GLN A 366 3.01 -11.58 3.82
N ILE A 367 3.57 -10.83 2.87
CA ILE A 367 2.81 -9.87 2.06
C ILE A 367 1.91 -10.62 1.06
N THR A 368 2.47 -11.58 0.33
CA THR A 368 1.72 -12.27 -0.74
C THR A 368 0.57 -13.14 -0.24
N VAL A 369 0.71 -13.77 0.93
CA VAL A 369 -0.30 -14.71 1.45
C VAL A 369 -1.64 -14.04 1.72
N SER A 370 -1.69 -12.73 1.95
CA SER A 370 -2.92 -12.02 2.26
C SER A 370 -3.67 -11.47 1.04
N HIS A 371 -3.03 -11.50 -0.14
CA HIS A 371 -3.52 -10.84 -1.36
C HIS A 371 -3.59 -11.79 -2.55
N TRP A 372 -2.54 -12.57 -2.80
CA TRP A 372 -2.44 -13.41 -3.99
C TRP A 372 -3.51 -14.49 -4.15
N PRO A 373 -4.06 -15.11 -3.09
CA PRO A 373 -5.13 -16.07 -3.24
C PRO A 373 -6.53 -15.42 -3.25
N MET A 374 -6.61 -14.10 -3.13
CA MET A 374 -7.86 -13.34 -3.04
C MET A 374 -8.36 -12.93 -4.42
N GLU A 375 -9.56 -12.35 -4.47
CA GLU A 375 -10.17 -11.92 -5.72
C GLU A 375 -9.29 -10.91 -6.46
N THR A 376 -9.19 -11.08 -7.78
CA THR A 376 -8.53 -10.18 -8.72
C THR A 376 -9.58 -9.59 -9.67
N TYR A 377 -9.32 -8.38 -10.17
CA TYR A 377 -10.22 -7.72 -11.12
C TYR A 377 -9.46 -6.88 -12.14
N THR A 378 -10.15 -6.44 -13.20
CA THR A 378 -9.58 -5.56 -14.24
C THR A 378 -10.24 -4.19 -14.17
N GLY A 379 -9.48 -3.12 -14.41
CA GLY A 379 -9.97 -1.75 -14.30
C GLY A 379 -10.03 -1.25 -12.86
N VAL A 380 -10.87 -0.25 -12.59
CA VAL A 380 -11.05 0.33 -11.24
C VAL A 380 -12.49 0.16 -10.78
N THR A 381 -12.69 -0.22 -9.51
CA THR A 381 -13.98 -0.38 -8.82
C THR A 381 -14.56 0.96 -8.33
N TYR A 382 -15.55 0.95 -7.41
CA TYR A 382 -16.17 2.14 -6.78
C TYR A 382 -17.20 2.87 -7.63
N ASP A 383 -17.91 2.14 -8.49
CA ASP A 383 -19.00 2.70 -9.29
C ASP A 383 -20.29 2.81 -8.47
N ASN A 384 -20.48 1.92 -7.50
CA ASN A 384 -21.59 1.89 -6.55
C ASN A 384 -21.19 1.15 -5.25
N SER A 385 -22.15 0.95 -4.34
CA SER A 385 -21.91 0.27 -3.06
C SER A 385 -21.61 -1.23 -3.20
N SER A 386 -22.15 -1.92 -4.20
CA SER A 386 -21.89 -3.35 -4.43
C SER A 386 -20.43 -3.65 -4.83
N ASN A 387 -19.74 -2.67 -5.45
CA ASN A 387 -18.31 -2.70 -5.70
C ASN A 387 -17.56 -1.53 -5.02
N GLY A 388 -18.09 -1.07 -3.89
CA GLY A 388 -17.55 0.06 -3.12
C GLY A 388 -16.29 -0.31 -2.33
N PHE A 389 -15.59 0.70 -1.81
CA PHE A 389 -14.30 0.55 -1.11
C PHE A 389 -14.29 -0.57 -0.06
N LEU A 390 -15.28 -0.58 0.84
CA LEU A 390 -15.39 -1.62 1.86
C LEU A 390 -15.43 -3.03 1.25
N ARG A 391 -16.25 -3.25 0.22
CA ARG A 391 -16.42 -4.57 -0.39
C ARG A 391 -15.20 -4.99 -1.19
N THR A 392 -14.62 -4.07 -1.96
CA THR A 392 -13.38 -4.32 -2.69
C THR A 392 -12.28 -4.75 -1.71
N GLN A 393 -12.03 -3.98 -0.65
CA GLN A 393 -10.98 -4.32 0.31
C GLN A 393 -11.26 -5.64 1.05
N LEU A 394 -12.52 -5.96 1.33
CA LEU A 394 -12.90 -7.25 1.94
C LEU A 394 -12.72 -8.44 1.00
N SER A 395 -12.89 -8.28 -0.32
CA SER A 395 -12.82 -9.39 -1.27
C SER A 395 -11.41 -9.62 -1.82
N THR A 396 -10.59 -8.57 -1.89
CA THR A 396 -9.22 -8.65 -2.41
C THR A 396 -8.16 -8.85 -1.33
N THR A 397 -8.54 -8.83 -0.06
CA THR A 397 -7.61 -8.96 1.08
C THR A 397 -8.12 -9.98 2.09
N MET A 398 -7.20 -10.68 2.76
CA MET A 398 -7.52 -11.50 3.92
C MET A 398 -6.53 -11.34 5.09
N ASP A 399 -7.00 -11.70 6.28
CA ASP A 399 -6.19 -11.72 7.50
C ASP A 399 -5.54 -13.09 7.74
N ILE A 400 -4.44 -13.09 8.51
CA ILE A 400 -3.76 -14.32 8.94
C ILE A 400 -4.05 -14.61 10.41
N ASP A 401 -4.61 -15.77 10.68
CA ASP A 401 -4.84 -16.22 12.05
C ASP A 401 -3.56 -16.65 12.71
N CYS A 402 -3.27 -16.02 13.84
CA CYS A 402 -2.17 -16.41 14.70
C CYS A 402 -2.45 -16.05 16.17
N PRO A 403 -1.92 -16.85 17.12
CA PRO A 403 -1.90 -16.49 18.52
C PRO A 403 -1.20 -15.15 18.76
N THR A 404 -1.54 -14.45 19.85
CA THR A 404 -1.01 -13.12 20.17
C THR A 404 0.52 -13.06 20.28
N PHE A 405 1.18 -14.11 20.75
CA PHE A 405 2.64 -14.14 20.82
C PHE A 405 3.33 -14.08 19.44
N MET A 406 2.62 -14.46 18.37
CA MET A 406 3.10 -14.36 16.99
C MET A 406 2.94 -12.96 16.37
N ASP A 407 2.36 -12.01 17.11
CA ASP A 407 2.25 -10.62 16.64
C ASP A 407 3.62 -9.98 16.36
N TRP A 408 4.63 -10.38 17.13
CA TRP A 408 6.01 -9.97 16.85
C TRP A 408 6.51 -10.53 15.51
N PHE A 409 6.20 -11.79 15.19
CA PHE A 409 6.66 -12.43 13.97
C PHE A 409 5.99 -11.86 12.71
N HIS A 410 4.68 -11.62 12.76
CA HIS A 410 3.92 -11.06 11.64
C HIS A 410 3.98 -9.54 11.56
N GLY A 411 4.32 -8.87 12.66
CA GLY A 411 4.63 -7.44 12.66
C GLY A 411 3.50 -6.52 12.19
N GLY A 412 2.24 -6.97 12.23
CA GLY A 412 1.06 -6.26 11.75
C GLY A 412 0.52 -6.78 10.42
N LEU A 413 1.33 -7.50 9.62
CA LEU A 413 0.92 -8.03 8.31
C LEU A 413 -0.15 -9.13 8.39
N GLN A 414 -0.44 -9.66 9.57
CA GLN A 414 -1.55 -10.57 9.79
C GLN A 414 -2.91 -9.87 9.79
N PHE A 415 -2.95 -8.53 9.85
CA PHE A 415 -4.17 -7.71 9.90
C PHE A 415 -4.36 -6.88 8.64
N GLN A 416 -4.22 -7.49 7.46
CA GLN A 416 -4.24 -6.76 6.19
C GLN A 416 -5.60 -6.12 5.90
N VAL A 417 -6.72 -6.76 6.24
CA VAL A 417 -8.04 -6.19 5.93
C VAL A 417 -8.26 -4.88 6.68
N VAL A 418 -7.96 -4.87 7.98
CA VAL A 418 -8.03 -3.66 8.82
C VAL A 418 -7.06 -2.61 8.29
N HIS A 419 -5.85 -3.03 7.95
CA HIS A 419 -4.81 -2.16 7.44
C HIS A 419 -5.19 -1.49 6.11
N HIS A 420 -5.82 -2.21 5.18
CA HIS A 420 -6.28 -1.70 3.89
C HIS A 420 -7.45 -0.74 4.02
N LEU A 421 -8.36 -0.99 4.97
CA LEU A 421 -9.47 -0.07 5.26
C LEU A 421 -8.99 1.22 5.94
N TRP A 422 -7.97 1.11 6.81
CA TRP A 422 -7.43 2.23 7.59
C TRP A 422 -5.89 2.20 7.69
N PRO A 423 -5.14 2.56 6.62
CA PRO A 423 -3.67 2.45 6.64
C PRO A 423 -3.00 3.35 7.68
N GLY A 424 -3.67 4.45 8.05
CA GLY A 424 -3.23 5.37 9.09
C GLY A 424 -3.42 4.86 10.52
N LEU A 425 -4.07 3.71 10.73
CA LEU A 425 -4.30 3.14 12.05
C LEU A 425 -2.97 2.62 12.64
N PRO A 426 -2.55 3.09 13.82
CA PRO A 426 -1.30 2.65 14.43
C PRO A 426 -1.29 1.15 14.73
N ARG A 427 -0.14 0.52 14.47
CA ARG A 427 0.00 -0.95 14.49
C ARG A 427 -0.42 -1.64 15.79
N HIS A 428 -0.26 -0.97 16.93
CA HIS A 428 -0.62 -1.52 18.25
C HIS A 428 -2.14 -1.68 18.43
N ASN A 429 -2.96 -1.03 17.61
CA ASN A 429 -4.42 -1.11 17.66
C ASN A 429 -5.02 -2.11 16.65
N LEU A 430 -4.25 -2.60 15.68
CA LEU A 430 -4.76 -3.46 14.60
C LEU A 430 -5.50 -4.70 15.12
N ARG A 431 -4.95 -5.39 16.13
CA ARG A 431 -5.58 -6.60 16.69
C ARG A 431 -6.92 -6.31 17.34
N GLN A 432 -7.04 -5.21 18.08
CA GLN A 432 -8.30 -4.80 18.70
C GLN A 432 -9.33 -4.46 17.61
N VAL A 433 -8.91 -3.69 16.61
CA VAL A 433 -9.80 -3.25 15.52
C VAL A 433 -10.22 -4.41 14.63
N ARG A 434 -9.38 -5.45 14.45
CA ARG A 434 -9.78 -6.69 13.79
C ARG A 434 -11.05 -7.27 14.40
N GLY A 435 -11.11 -7.41 15.73
CA GLY A 435 -12.30 -7.96 16.41
C GLY A 435 -13.55 -7.07 16.25
N ILE A 436 -13.37 -5.75 16.19
CA ILE A 436 -14.44 -4.80 15.91
C ILE A 436 -14.96 -4.98 14.48
N LEU A 437 -14.05 -5.10 13.51
CA LEU A 437 -14.37 -5.27 12.11
C LEU A 437 -15.04 -6.63 11.83
N GLU A 438 -14.57 -7.73 12.44
CA GLU A 438 -15.22 -9.04 12.34
C GLU A 438 -16.68 -8.99 12.84
N SER A 439 -16.91 -8.31 13.97
CA SER A 439 -18.25 -8.12 14.52
C SER A 439 -19.13 -7.28 13.59
N PHE A 440 -18.55 -6.24 12.98
CA PHE A 440 -19.21 -5.41 11.97
C PHE A 440 -19.58 -6.23 10.72
N CYS A 441 -18.64 -7.00 10.17
CA CYS A 441 -18.88 -7.86 9.01
C CYS A 441 -19.99 -8.88 9.28
N LYS A 442 -19.97 -9.53 10.46
CA LYS A 442 -21.02 -10.45 10.88
C LYS A 442 -22.41 -9.78 10.95
N LYS A 443 -22.49 -8.56 11.49
CA LYS A 443 -23.74 -7.81 11.61
C LYS A 443 -24.34 -7.45 10.24
N HIS A 444 -23.49 -7.13 9.27
CA HIS A 444 -23.90 -6.69 7.94
C HIS A 444 -23.83 -7.78 6.87
N GLU A 445 -23.69 -9.06 7.27
CA GLU A 445 -23.61 -10.22 6.37
C GLU A 445 -22.49 -10.09 5.31
N LEU A 446 -21.38 -9.46 5.70
CA LEU A 446 -20.20 -9.32 4.85
C LEU A 446 -19.25 -10.50 5.07
N VAL A 447 -18.68 -11.01 3.98
CA VAL A 447 -17.65 -12.06 4.07
C VAL A 447 -16.35 -11.42 4.57
N TYR A 448 -15.80 -12.00 5.62
CA TYR A 448 -14.51 -11.60 6.18
C TYR A 448 -13.54 -12.78 6.03
N HIS A 449 -12.57 -12.65 5.13
CA HIS A 449 -11.63 -13.73 4.82
C HIS A 449 -10.47 -13.74 5.81
N HIS A 450 -10.20 -14.91 6.39
CA HIS A 450 -9.03 -15.15 7.21
C HIS A 450 -8.60 -16.62 7.14
N ALA A 451 -7.31 -16.89 7.31
CA ALA A 451 -6.78 -18.25 7.36
C ALA A 451 -5.53 -18.36 8.23
N GLY A 452 -5.25 -19.54 8.77
CA GLY A 452 -3.96 -19.80 9.42
C GLY A 452 -2.80 -19.73 8.41
N PHE A 453 -1.61 -19.33 8.87
CA PHE A 453 -0.45 -19.08 8.00
C PHE A 453 -0.12 -20.24 7.03
N PHE A 454 -0.18 -21.48 7.51
CA PHE A 454 0.06 -22.65 6.65
C PHE A 454 -1.00 -22.80 5.56
N LYS A 455 -2.29 -22.66 5.92
CA LYS A 455 -3.40 -22.75 4.96
C LYS A 455 -3.31 -21.64 3.91
N ALA A 456 -2.96 -20.42 4.32
CA ALA A 456 -2.77 -19.31 3.41
C ALA A 456 -1.65 -19.56 2.39
N ASN A 457 -0.54 -20.18 2.82
CA ASN A 457 0.52 -20.61 1.90
C ASN A 457 0.01 -21.67 0.89
N CYS A 458 -0.77 -22.65 1.33
CA CYS A 458 -1.38 -23.62 0.41
C CYS A 458 -2.28 -22.93 -0.62
N MET A 459 -3.09 -21.94 -0.19
CA MET A 459 -3.95 -21.17 -1.08
C MET A 459 -3.14 -20.43 -2.15
N VAL A 460 -2.02 -19.80 -1.79
CA VAL A 460 -1.11 -19.16 -2.77
C VAL A 460 -0.62 -20.17 -3.79
N LEU A 461 -0.10 -21.32 -3.35
CA LEU A 461 0.41 -22.35 -4.25
C LEU A 461 -0.69 -22.91 -5.17
N ASP A 462 -1.91 -23.06 -4.66
CA ASP A 462 -3.07 -23.49 -5.43
C ASP A 462 -3.45 -22.45 -6.50
N THR A 463 -3.49 -21.15 -6.17
CA THR A 463 -3.74 -20.08 -7.14
C THR A 463 -2.68 -20.08 -8.23
N LEU A 464 -1.40 -20.13 -7.84
CA LEU A 464 -0.27 -20.21 -8.77
C LEU A 464 -0.35 -21.42 -9.70
N LYS A 465 -0.74 -22.59 -9.16
CA LYS A 465 -0.94 -23.81 -9.94
C LYS A 465 -2.14 -23.72 -10.89
N GLN A 466 -3.22 -23.06 -10.49
CA GLN A 466 -4.41 -22.89 -11.32
C GLN A 466 -4.12 -21.94 -12.48
N THR A 467 -3.51 -20.78 -12.22
CA THR A 467 -3.16 -19.80 -13.25
C THR A 467 -2.14 -20.35 -14.25
N ALA A 468 -1.23 -21.23 -13.81
CA ALA A 468 -0.30 -21.92 -14.70
C ALA A 468 -0.99 -22.78 -15.78
N LYS A 469 -2.27 -23.16 -15.63
CA LYS A 469 -3.01 -23.89 -16.67
C LYS A 469 -3.42 -23.02 -17.86
N SER A 470 -3.38 -21.70 -17.70
CA SER A 470 -3.72 -20.74 -18.75
C SER A 470 -2.51 -20.32 -19.59
N THR A 471 -1.32 -20.90 -19.34
CA THR A 471 -0.14 -20.67 -20.18
C THR A 471 -0.19 -21.47 -21.47
N LYS A 472 0.33 -20.91 -22.56
CA LYS A 472 0.55 -21.64 -23.82
C LYS A 472 1.41 -22.87 -23.62
N ASP A 473 1.15 -23.90 -24.43
CA ASP A 473 1.97 -25.10 -24.45
C ASP A 473 3.21 -24.95 -25.33
N PHE A 474 4.25 -25.76 -25.07
CA PHE A 474 5.53 -25.65 -25.76
C PHE A 474 5.39 -25.82 -27.29
N SER A 475 4.44 -26.66 -27.73
CA SER A 475 4.12 -26.82 -29.16
C SER A 475 3.61 -25.52 -29.78
N GLU A 476 2.76 -24.76 -29.08
CA GLU A 476 2.21 -23.49 -29.57
C GLU A 476 3.31 -22.44 -29.71
N LEU A 477 4.20 -22.35 -28.70
CA LEU A 477 5.35 -21.46 -28.72
C LEU A 477 6.32 -21.79 -29.87
N PHE A 478 6.58 -23.08 -30.09
CA PHE A 478 7.44 -23.55 -31.19
C PHE A 478 6.83 -23.26 -32.56
N HIS A 479 5.51 -23.48 -32.72
CA HIS A 479 4.81 -23.19 -33.97
C HIS A 479 4.82 -21.69 -34.31
N GLU A 480 4.58 -20.80 -33.33
CA GLU A 480 4.68 -19.35 -33.55
C GLU A 480 6.12 -18.94 -33.92
N SER A 481 7.13 -19.49 -33.25
CA SER A 481 8.54 -19.22 -33.54
C SER A 481 8.98 -19.69 -34.92
N ALA A 482 8.54 -20.88 -35.36
CA ALA A 482 8.86 -21.43 -36.67
C ALA A 482 8.22 -20.64 -37.83
N ASN A 483 7.06 -20.02 -37.59
CA ASN A 483 6.32 -19.27 -38.60
C ASN A 483 6.76 -17.78 -38.71
N LEU A 484 7.64 -17.29 -37.83
CA LEU A 484 8.20 -15.93 -37.89
C LEU A 484 9.47 -15.82 -38.77
N MET A 485 9.97 -16.93 -39.31
CA MET A 485 11.09 -16.96 -40.28
C MET A 485 10.64 -17.11 -41.75
N GLY A 486 9.40 -16.73 -42.08
CA GLY A 486 8.82 -16.77 -43.42
C GLY A 486 8.75 -15.42 -44.11
#